data_AF-A0A1X0DZF9-F1
#
_entry.id   AF-A0A1X0DZF9-F1
#
_cell.length_a   1.000
_cell.length_b   1.000
_cell.length_c   1.000
_cell.angle_alpha   90.00
_cell.angle_beta   90.00
_cell.angle_gamma   90.00
#
_symmetry.space_group_name_H-M   'P 1'
#
loop_
_entity.id
_entity.type
_entity.pdbx_description
1 polymer ?
#
loop_
_entity_poly.entity_id
_entity_poly.type
_entity_poly.pdbx_seq_one_letter_code
_entity_poly.pdbx_strand_id
1 'polypeptide(L)'
;MSARRWTKDDIARIIIAGGQAAGITPRGIVIGLSVGLVESNLTVYANAKVPGSLDLPHDAVGSDGMSVGVQQQQVVMSSMGWWWGPVETCQDPVSSTRLFFDRLARLDYNNTSRSPGSYAQQVQQSAYPDRYDQRMGEAQALYDRLTKGAENMPENIPSATYYDTDRSQEFAFGGPRNTANIVGICIHDTEGVTSAQADDETDDNVTTYQCTSRTGSYHVMVGVDGERIRQNTDDWATWSTGNKGNDILLHLCFVGSASQTRDEWLAQDKMLRAGATVVRYWADKYNIPLRRVDAAHLPGILGHGDTRVWGGTDHTDPGPNFPFDVLIQYAIDLGTQPPVVPPNPDTGGPLMALTDAEQHELLDGVRWIKQQLGPNVWGPESSLGKNAKGEELTLRDGLAAHIRKADK
;
A
#
# COMPACT_ATOMS: atom_id res chain seq x y z
N MET A 1 -20.75 20.17 7.27
CA MET A 1 -19.56 19.46 6.75
C MET A 1 -20.07 18.25 5.98
N SER A 2 -19.52 17.91 4.82
CA SER A 2 -19.91 16.67 4.15
C SER A 2 -19.12 15.52 4.77
N ALA A 3 -19.80 14.50 5.28
CA ALA A 3 -19.13 13.28 5.72
C ALA A 3 -18.49 12.58 4.50
N ARG A 4 -17.29 12.02 4.68
CA ARG A 4 -16.70 11.09 3.71
C ARG A 4 -17.61 9.86 3.67
N ARG A 5 -18.27 9.64 2.53
CA ARG A 5 -19.15 8.49 2.32
C ARG A 5 -18.45 7.50 1.39
N TRP A 6 -18.28 6.27 1.84
CA TRP A 6 -17.62 5.24 1.04
C TRP A 6 -18.64 4.51 0.16
N THR A 7 -18.21 4.11 -1.04
CA THR A 7 -18.97 3.12 -1.82
C THR A 7 -18.66 1.71 -1.31
N LYS A 8 -19.51 0.75 -1.69
CA LYS A 8 -19.31 -0.68 -1.36
C LYS A 8 -18.01 -1.23 -1.95
N ASP A 9 -17.62 -0.71 -3.11
CA ASP A 9 -16.38 -1.08 -3.78
C ASP A 9 -15.15 -0.49 -3.07
N ASP A 10 -15.24 0.71 -2.48
CA ASP A 10 -14.12 1.29 -1.74
C ASP A 10 -13.84 0.50 -0.46
N ILE A 11 -14.89 0.12 0.26
CA ILE A 11 -14.77 -0.74 1.45
C ILE A 11 -14.28 -2.15 1.07
N ALA A 12 -14.74 -2.70 -0.06
CA ALA A 12 -14.24 -3.98 -0.57
C ALA A 12 -12.75 -3.90 -0.99
N ARG A 13 -12.32 -2.82 -1.66
CA ARG A 13 -10.91 -2.57 -1.99
C ARG A 13 -10.05 -2.43 -0.73
N ILE A 14 -10.54 -1.76 0.31
CA ILE A 14 -9.84 -1.67 1.61
C ILE A 14 -9.66 -3.07 2.23
N ILE A 15 -10.67 -3.94 2.16
CA ILE A 15 -10.57 -5.33 2.64
C ILE A 15 -9.59 -6.14 1.79
N ILE A 16 -9.60 -5.97 0.46
CA ILE A 16 -8.68 -6.67 -0.45
C ILE A 16 -7.23 -6.23 -0.19
N ALA A 17 -6.96 -4.93 -0.22
CA ALA A 17 -5.64 -4.37 0.03
C ALA A 17 -5.11 -4.68 1.44
N GLY A 18 -5.97 -4.59 2.47
CA GLY A 18 -5.60 -4.93 3.84
C GLY A 18 -5.26 -6.41 4.04
N GLY A 19 -5.85 -7.31 3.25
CA GLY A 19 -5.49 -8.72 3.23
C GLY A 19 -4.21 -9.00 2.45
N GLN A 20 -4.05 -8.39 1.27
CA GLN A 20 -2.83 -8.46 0.47
C GLN A 20 -1.60 -7.97 1.26
N ALA A 21 -1.70 -6.80 1.91
CA ALA A 21 -0.65 -6.23 2.75
C ALA A 21 -0.34 -7.05 4.02
N ALA A 22 -1.25 -7.94 4.44
CA ALA A 22 -1.07 -8.87 5.54
C ALA A 22 -0.62 -10.28 5.08
N GLY A 23 -0.26 -10.47 3.79
CA GLY A 23 0.16 -11.76 3.23
C GLY A 23 -0.96 -12.82 3.20
N ILE A 24 -2.22 -12.39 3.27
CA ILE A 24 -3.38 -13.29 3.30
C ILE A 24 -3.68 -13.79 1.89
N THR A 25 -3.85 -15.10 1.73
CA THR A 25 -4.16 -15.69 0.42
C THR A 25 -5.52 -15.23 -0.10
N PRO A 26 -5.81 -15.33 -1.42
CA PRO A 26 -7.12 -15.01 -2.00
C PRO A 26 -8.30 -15.63 -1.24
N ARG A 27 -8.16 -16.88 -0.78
CA ARG A 27 -9.18 -17.56 0.07
C ARG A 27 -9.42 -16.83 1.39
N GLY A 28 -8.37 -16.35 2.05
CA GLY A 28 -8.49 -15.55 3.27
C GLY A 28 -9.07 -14.15 3.04
N ILE A 29 -8.76 -13.53 1.91
CA ILE A 29 -9.34 -12.23 1.53
C ILE A 29 -10.85 -12.37 1.29
N VAL A 30 -11.28 -13.42 0.57
CA VAL A 30 -12.70 -13.75 0.37
C VAL A 30 -13.41 -14.03 1.71
N ILE A 31 -12.73 -14.67 2.67
CA ILE A 31 -13.23 -14.79 4.05
C ILE A 31 -13.45 -13.41 4.68
N GLY A 32 -12.49 -12.49 4.60
CA GLY A 32 -12.64 -11.11 5.13
C GLY A 32 -13.74 -10.29 4.45
N LEU A 33 -13.91 -10.45 3.14
CA LEU A 33 -15.01 -9.84 2.38
C LEU A 33 -16.38 -10.39 2.82
N SER A 34 -16.47 -11.71 3.08
CA SER A 34 -17.71 -12.32 3.56
C SER A 34 -18.15 -11.77 4.93
N VAL A 35 -17.20 -11.45 5.81
CA VAL A 35 -17.49 -10.81 7.11
C VAL A 35 -18.02 -9.41 6.89
N GLY A 36 -17.32 -8.57 6.12
CA GLY A 36 -17.81 -7.21 5.81
C GLY A 36 -19.20 -7.21 5.15
N LEU A 37 -19.50 -8.20 4.30
CA LEU A 37 -20.82 -8.39 3.69
C LEU A 37 -21.89 -8.84 4.68
N VAL A 38 -21.59 -9.76 5.61
CA VAL A 38 -22.53 -10.25 6.64
C VAL A 38 -22.80 -9.21 7.73
N GLU A 39 -21.76 -8.58 8.25
CA GLU A 39 -21.82 -7.78 9.47
C GLU A 39 -22.40 -6.38 9.21
N SER A 40 -21.98 -5.72 8.12
CA SER A 40 -22.41 -4.35 7.81
C SER A 40 -22.97 -4.16 6.40
N ASN A 41 -22.96 -5.22 5.57
CA ASN A 41 -23.12 -5.11 4.12
C ASN A 41 -22.18 -4.04 3.52
N LEU A 42 -20.90 -4.09 3.94
CA LEU A 42 -19.81 -3.17 3.57
C LEU A 42 -20.15 -1.70 3.86
N THR A 43 -20.54 -1.39 5.11
CA THR A 43 -20.92 -0.04 5.58
C THR A 43 -20.06 0.34 6.78
N VAL A 44 -19.48 1.54 6.81
CA VAL A 44 -18.80 2.04 8.02
C VAL A 44 -19.86 2.54 8.99
N TYR A 45 -20.17 1.75 10.00
CA TYR A 45 -21.12 2.12 11.05
C TYR A 45 -20.44 2.82 12.23
N ALA A 46 -20.97 3.97 12.63
CA ALA A 46 -20.87 4.46 14.00
C ALA A 46 -21.94 3.79 14.88
N ASN A 47 -21.81 3.88 16.21
CA ASN A 47 -22.74 3.31 17.18
C ASN A 47 -23.06 4.31 18.28
N ALA A 48 -24.35 4.64 18.44
CA ALA A 48 -24.81 5.64 19.40
C ALA A 48 -24.56 5.28 20.89
N LYS A 49 -24.16 4.03 21.19
CA LYS A 49 -23.76 3.59 22.54
C LYS A 49 -22.26 3.73 22.82
N VAL A 50 -21.44 3.90 21.78
CA VAL A 50 -19.96 3.92 21.90
C VAL A 50 -19.49 5.37 21.91
N PRO A 51 -18.89 5.87 23.03
CA PRO A 51 -18.37 7.25 23.09
C PRO A 51 -17.37 7.54 21.97
N GLY A 52 -17.42 8.75 21.39
CA GLY A 52 -16.56 9.17 20.26
C GLY A 52 -16.95 8.61 18.89
N SER A 53 -17.75 7.55 18.82
CA SER A 53 -18.10 6.87 17.56
C SER A 53 -18.84 7.76 16.55
N LEU A 54 -19.70 8.66 17.05
CA LEU A 54 -20.46 9.60 16.23
C LEU A 54 -19.61 10.78 15.70
N ASP A 55 -18.47 11.06 16.33
CA ASP A 55 -17.55 12.14 15.96
C ASP A 55 -16.54 11.68 14.88
N LEU A 56 -16.34 10.37 14.76
CA LEU A 56 -15.54 9.73 13.72
C LEU A 56 -16.32 9.56 12.40
N PRO A 57 -15.66 9.57 11.23
CA PRO A 57 -16.32 9.32 9.94
C PRO A 57 -17.10 8.00 9.89
N HIS A 58 -18.30 8.04 9.30
CA HIS A 58 -19.20 6.90 9.14
C HIS A 58 -20.23 7.13 8.02
N ASP A 59 -20.73 6.04 7.43
CA ASP A 59 -21.81 6.05 6.44
C ASP A 59 -23.21 5.96 7.08
N ALA A 60 -23.29 5.37 8.27
CA ALA A 60 -24.54 5.06 8.97
C ALA A 60 -24.33 4.97 10.50
N VAL A 61 -25.43 5.05 11.26
CA VAL A 61 -25.43 4.91 12.73
C VAL A 61 -26.25 3.68 13.12
N GLY A 62 -25.64 2.80 13.91
CA GLY A 62 -26.26 1.63 14.52
C GLY A 62 -26.38 1.76 16.04
N SER A 63 -26.87 0.70 16.67
CA SER A 63 -26.96 0.60 18.13
C SER A 63 -26.90 -0.85 18.64
N ASP A 64 -26.39 -1.81 17.87
CA ASP A 64 -26.24 -3.19 18.34
C ASP A 64 -24.95 -3.37 19.15
N GLY A 65 -25.03 -4.14 20.23
CA GLY A 65 -23.96 -4.31 21.23
C GLY A 65 -23.17 -3.02 21.50
N MET A 66 -21.85 -3.12 21.33
CA MET A 66 -20.87 -2.03 21.21
C MET A 66 -20.13 -2.12 19.86
N SER A 67 -20.78 -2.65 18.81
CA SER A 67 -20.18 -2.90 17.49
C SER A 67 -20.04 -1.62 16.66
N VAL A 68 -18.89 -1.43 16.00
CA VAL A 68 -18.63 -0.33 15.05
C VAL A 68 -17.88 -0.83 13.80
N GLY A 69 -17.78 0.03 12.78
CA GLY A 69 -17.00 -0.20 11.58
C GLY A 69 -17.57 -1.26 10.64
N VAL A 70 -16.81 -1.59 9.59
CA VAL A 70 -17.23 -2.55 8.56
C VAL A 70 -17.35 -3.98 9.09
N GLN A 71 -16.45 -4.41 9.98
CA GLN A 71 -16.43 -5.75 10.57
C GLN A 71 -17.27 -5.90 11.85
N GLN A 72 -18.06 -4.87 12.22
CA GLN A 72 -18.87 -4.80 13.45
C GLN A 72 -18.10 -5.18 14.73
N GLN A 73 -16.86 -4.71 14.87
CA GLN A 73 -16.00 -5.06 15.98
C GLN A 73 -16.48 -4.40 17.28
N GLN A 74 -16.61 -5.22 18.33
CA GLN A 74 -17.13 -4.81 19.64
C GLN A 74 -16.08 -4.03 20.44
N VAL A 75 -16.33 -2.74 20.67
CA VAL A 75 -15.47 -1.83 21.46
C VAL A 75 -15.69 -2.08 22.95
N VAL A 76 -15.05 -3.12 23.46
CA VAL A 76 -15.17 -3.57 24.86
C VAL A 76 -13.78 -3.63 25.51
N MET A 77 -13.58 -2.84 26.56
CA MET A 77 -12.41 -2.92 27.45
C MET A 77 -12.70 -3.91 28.58
N SER A 78 -11.72 -4.74 28.91
CA SER A 78 -11.74 -5.69 30.03
C SER A 78 -10.53 -5.50 30.94
N SER A 79 -10.49 -6.20 32.08
CA SER A 79 -9.29 -6.30 32.92
C SER A 79 -8.09 -6.97 32.23
N MET A 80 -8.31 -7.63 31.09
CA MET A 80 -7.27 -8.24 30.24
C MET A 80 -6.94 -7.38 29.00
N GLY A 81 -7.47 -6.15 28.92
CA GLY A 81 -7.32 -5.25 27.78
C GLY A 81 -8.53 -5.24 26.84
N TRP A 82 -8.36 -4.63 25.66
CA TRP A 82 -9.40 -4.53 24.63
C TRP A 82 -9.76 -5.90 24.03
N TRP A 83 -11.05 -6.15 23.83
CA TRP A 83 -11.55 -7.33 23.11
C TRP A 83 -11.25 -7.27 21.60
N TRP A 84 -11.24 -6.07 21.01
CA TRP A 84 -10.78 -5.81 19.64
C TRP A 84 -9.79 -4.65 19.60
N GLY A 85 -10.24 -3.45 19.98
CA GLY A 85 -9.47 -2.22 20.04
C GLY A 85 -10.33 -1.07 20.58
N PRO A 86 -9.77 0.15 20.67
CA PRO A 86 -10.54 1.36 20.94
C PRO A 86 -11.39 1.75 19.72
N VAL A 87 -12.30 2.71 19.88
CA VAL A 87 -13.30 3.06 18.87
C VAL A 87 -12.68 3.55 17.55
N GLU A 88 -11.59 4.29 17.62
CA GLU A 88 -10.85 4.82 16.48
C GLU A 88 -10.30 3.69 15.60
N THR A 89 -9.81 2.62 16.21
CA THR A 89 -9.25 1.44 15.51
C THR A 89 -10.34 0.50 14.99
N CYS A 90 -11.45 0.33 15.73
CA CYS A 90 -12.53 -0.57 15.33
C CYS A 90 -13.50 0.05 14.31
N GLN A 91 -13.65 1.38 14.28
CA GLN A 91 -14.53 2.06 13.33
C GLN A 91 -13.85 2.32 11.99
N ASP A 92 -12.57 2.68 11.98
CA ASP A 92 -11.81 2.89 10.74
C ASP A 92 -11.78 1.60 9.88
N PRO A 93 -12.22 1.65 8.61
CA PRO A 93 -12.28 0.47 7.76
C PRO A 93 -10.90 -0.16 7.47
N VAL A 94 -9.79 0.60 7.52
CA VAL A 94 -8.44 0.05 7.30
C VAL A 94 -7.97 -0.71 8.54
N SER A 95 -8.03 -0.06 9.71
CA SER A 95 -7.57 -0.61 10.99
C SER A 95 -8.40 -1.81 11.45
N SER A 96 -9.72 -1.76 11.31
CA SER A 96 -10.61 -2.87 11.66
C SER A 96 -10.41 -4.08 10.74
N THR A 97 -10.17 -3.85 9.46
CA THR A 97 -9.77 -4.90 8.49
C THR A 97 -8.46 -5.56 8.90
N ARG A 98 -7.43 -4.77 9.27
CA ARG A 98 -6.16 -5.31 9.77
C ARG A 98 -6.35 -6.15 11.02
N LEU A 99 -7.10 -5.67 12.01
CA LEU A 99 -7.41 -6.43 13.24
C LEU A 99 -8.04 -7.80 12.95
N PHE A 100 -8.89 -7.89 11.92
CA PHE A 100 -9.49 -9.15 11.48
C PHE A 100 -8.43 -10.11 10.89
N PHE A 101 -7.60 -9.64 9.96
CA PHE A 101 -6.57 -10.46 9.32
C PHE A 101 -5.44 -10.86 10.29
N ASP A 102 -5.05 -9.99 11.22
CA ASP A 102 -4.11 -10.28 12.32
C ASP A 102 -4.58 -11.45 13.21
N ARG A 103 -5.88 -11.80 13.19
CA ARG A 103 -6.44 -13.01 13.83
C ARG A 103 -6.59 -14.17 12.87
N LEU A 104 -7.06 -13.93 11.64
CA LEU A 104 -7.21 -14.98 10.62
C LEU A 104 -5.87 -15.67 10.32
N ALA A 105 -4.77 -14.90 10.25
CA ALA A 105 -3.42 -15.40 10.05
C ALA A 105 -2.92 -16.40 11.12
N ARG A 106 -3.56 -16.44 12.30
CA ARG A 106 -3.24 -17.37 13.39
C ARG A 106 -3.98 -18.70 13.26
N LEU A 107 -4.80 -18.86 12.23
CA LEU A 107 -5.58 -20.05 11.92
C LEU A 107 -5.07 -20.71 10.63
N ASP A 108 -5.27 -22.01 10.52
CA ASP A 108 -5.06 -22.76 9.27
C ASP A 108 -6.21 -22.50 8.27
N TYR A 109 -6.45 -21.23 7.91
CA TYR A 109 -7.60 -20.82 7.09
C TYR A 109 -7.53 -21.30 5.62
N ASN A 110 -6.32 -21.66 5.17
CA ASN A 110 -6.09 -22.23 3.83
C ASN A 110 -6.60 -23.68 3.72
N ASN A 111 -6.70 -24.42 4.82
CA ASN A 111 -7.15 -25.80 4.83
C ASN A 111 -8.61 -25.92 4.36
N THR A 112 -8.79 -26.68 3.27
CA THR A 112 -10.04 -26.84 2.53
C THR A 112 -10.97 -27.92 3.09
N SER A 113 -10.52 -28.70 4.09
CA SER A 113 -11.40 -29.66 4.79
C SER A 113 -12.47 -28.98 5.67
N ARG A 114 -12.30 -27.68 5.92
CA ARG A 114 -13.26 -26.81 6.61
C ARG A 114 -13.85 -25.77 5.66
N SER A 115 -15.11 -25.39 5.91
CA SER A 115 -15.73 -24.27 5.18
C SER A 115 -14.98 -22.96 5.48
N PRO A 116 -14.85 -22.05 4.49
CA PRO A 116 -14.24 -20.74 4.71
C PRO A 116 -15.00 -19.95 5.80
N GLY A 117 -16.33 -20.08 5.88
CA GLY A 117 -17.15 -19.37 6.87
C GLY A 117 -16.89 -19.84 8.31
N SER A 118 -16.47 -21.09 8.50
CA SER A 118 -16.04 -21.57 9.82
C SER A 118 -14.81 -20.83 10.37
N TYR A 119 -13.97 -20.24 9.51
CA TYR A 119 -12.83 -19.43 9.95
C TYR A 119 -13.23 -17.98 10.24
N ALA A 120 -14.12 -17.38 9.42
CA ALA A 120 -14.76 -16.12 9.75
C ALA A 120 -15.44 -16.17 11.13
N GLN A 121 -16.24 -17.21 11.38
CA GLN A 121 -16.88 -17.44 12.68
C GLN A 121 -15.87 -17.67 13.81
N GLN A 122 -14.76 -18.37 13.56
CA GLN A 122 -13.72 -18.59 14.58
C GLN A 122 -13.01 -17.29 14.99
N VAL A 123 -12.91 -16.31 14.09
CA VAL A 123 -12.34 -14.98 14.35
C VAL A 123 -13.37 -14.02 14.98
N GLN A 124 -14.58 -13.96 14.44
CA GLN A 124 -15.63 -13.02 14.87
C GLN A 124 -16.36 -13.46 16.16
N GLN A 125 -16.53 -14.77 16.34
CA GLN A 125 -17.30 -15.38 17.44
C GLN A 125 -18.76 -14.89 17.51
N SER A 126 -19.39 -14.73 16.33
CA SER A 126 -20.76 -14.23 16.19
C SER A 126 -21.80 -15.24 16.69
N ALA A 127 -23.00 -14.76 17.01
CA ALA A 127 -24.13 -15.59 17.42
C ALA A 127 -24.76 -16.42 16.26
N TYR A 128 -24.32 -16.19 15.02
CA TYR A 128 -24.93 -16.75 13.81
C TYR A 128 -23.88 -17.38 12.88
N PRO A 129 -23.32 -18.56 13.24
CA PRO A 129 -22.13 -19.13 12.60
C PRO A 129 -22.27 -19.36 11.09
N ASP A 130 -23.45 -19.75 10.63
CA ASP A 130 -23.70 -20.18 9.25
C ASP A 130 -23.81 -19.02 8.23
N ARG A 131 -23.85 -17.76 8.69
CA ARG A 131 -24.10 -16.60 7.81
C ARG A 131 -22.95 -16.31 6.85
N TYR A 132 -21.71 -16.57 7.24
CA TYR A 132 -20.54 -16.25 6.41
C TYR A 132 -20.50 -17.10 5.14
N ASP A 133 -20.70 -18.42 5.26
CA ASP A 133 -20.75 -19.32 4.10
C ASP A 133 -21.88 -18.98 3.12
N GLN A 134 -23.02 -18.43 3.61
CA GLN A 134 -24.11 -17.94 2.76
C GLN A 134 -23.72 -16.74 1.87
N ARG A 135 -22.72 -15.94 2.26
CA ARG A 135 -22.22 -14.79 1.48
C ARG A 135 -20.90 -15.07 0.77
N MET A 136 -20.32 -16.27 0.88
CA MET A 136 -19.04 -16.61 0.23
C MET A 136 -19.09 -16.51 -1.29
N GLY A 137 -20.20 -16.90 -1.94
CA GLY A 137 -20.35 -16.77 -3.38
C GLY A 137 -20.33 -15.31 -3.85
N GLU A 138 -20.93 -14.41 -3.06
CA GLU A 138 -20.91 -12.96 -3.31
C GLU A 138 -19.55 -12.34 -2.97
N ALA A 139 -18.91 -12.78 -1.88
CA ALA A 139 -17.56 -12.37 -1.51
C ALA A 139 -16.52 -12.79 -2.56
N GLN A 140 -16.65 -14.00 -3.12
CA GLN A 140 -15.84 -14.47 -4.24
C GLN A 140 -16.14 -13.68 -5.51
N ALA A 141 -17.41 -13.47 -5.88
CA ALA A 141 -17.76 -12.66 -7.04
C ALA A 141 -17.33 -11.18 -6.91
N LEU A 142 -17.26 -10.65 -5.69
CA LEU A 142 -16.78 -9.30 -5.38
C LEU A 142 -15.24 -9.21 -5.41
N TYR A 143 -14.55 -10.22 -4.86
CA TYR A 143 -13.11 -10.39 -5.03
C TYR A 143 -12.77 -10.48 -6.51
N ASP A 144 -13.33 -11.48 -7.21
CA ASP A 144 -13.19 -11.69 -8.64
C ASP A 144 -13.49 -10.42 -9.43
N ARG A 145 -14.56 -9.66 -9.15
CA ARG A 145 -14.86 -8.44 -9.90
C ARG A 145 -13.81 -7.34 -9.68
N LEU A 146 -13.29 -7.21 -8.47
CA LEU A 146 -12.32 -6.16 -8.11
C LEU A 146 -10.86 -6.56 -8.40
N THR A 147 -10.55 -7.85 -8.50
CA THR A 147 -9.25 -8.35 -8.99
C THR A 147 -9.25 -8.63 -10.48
N LYS A 148 -10.38 -8.99 -11.13
CA LYS A 148 -10.50 -9.11 -12.61
C LYS A 148 -10.70 -7.77 -13.30
N GLY A 149 -11.28 -6.80 -12.59
CA GLY A 149 -11.08 -5.38 -12.88
C GLY A 149 -9.59 -4.97 -12.82
N ALA A 150 -8.72 -5.82 -12.29
CA ALA A 150 -7.26 -5.75 -12.34
C ALA A 150 -6.58 -6.96 -13.02
N GLU A 151 -7.32 -7.78 -13.79
CA GLU A 151 -6.79 -8.75 -14.77
C GLU A 151 -7.00 -8.23 -16.21
N ASN A 152 -7.89 -7.25 -16.39
CA ASN A 152 -7.81 -6.24 -17.47
C ASN A 152 -6.93 -5.03 -17.06
N MET A 153 -6.12 -5.17 -16.01
CA MET A 153 -4.87 -4.45 -15.85
C MET A 153 -3.74 -5.44 -16.17
N PRO A 154 -2.60 -5.02 -16.74
CA PRO A 154 -1.40 -5.85 -16.74
C PRO A 154 -0.97 -6.18 -15.29
N GLU A 155 -0.21 -7.27 -15.10
CA GLU A 155 0.16 -7.81 -13.79
C GLU A 155 1.00 -6.84 -12.92
N ASN A 156 0.31 -5.92 -12.24
CA ASN A 156 0.92 -4.94 -11.35
C ASN A 156 0.93 -5.49 -9.90
N ILE A 157 1.85 -6.43 -9.65
CA ILE A 157 2.50 -6.48 -8.33
C ILE A 157 2.94 -5.04 -8.05
N PRO A 158 2.62 -4.41 -6.89
CA PRO A 158 3.02 -3.03 -6.63
C PRO A 158 4.53 -2.93 -6.78
N SER A 159 4.96 -2.35 -7.90
CA SER A 159 6.29 -2.61 -8.46
C SER A 159 7.38 -2.31 -7.44
N ALA A 160 8.43 -3.14 -7.45
CA ALA A 160 9.67 -2.89 -6.71
C ALA A 160 10.30 -1.53 -7.08
N THR A 161 9.84 -0.96 -8.19
CA THR A 161 10.22 0.33 -8.72
C THR A 161 9.00 1.25 -8.87
N TYR A 162 9.25 2.51 -9.16
CA TYR A 162 8.26 3.55 -9.35
C TYR A 162 7.65 3.57 -10.77
N TYR A 163 7.85 2.49 -11.53
CA TYR A 163 7.49 2.38 -12.93
C TYR A 163 7.07 0.94 -13.28
N ASP A 164 6.44 0.81 -14.45
CA ASP A 164 5.97 -0.44 -15.02
C ASP A 164 6.88 -0.88 -16.16
N THR A 165 7.08 0.01 -17.15
CA THR A 165 7.95 -0.19 -18.30
C THR A 165 9.19 0.71 -18.22
N ASP A 166 10.36 0.21 -18.64
CA ASP A 166 11.62 0.94 -18.65
C ASP A 166 12.13 1.18 -20.08
N ARG A 167 11.99 2.42 -20.55
CA ARG A 167 12.45 2.86 -21.89
C ARG A 167 13.69 3.75 -21.82
N SER A 168 14.36 3.81 -20.65
CA SER A 168 15.48 4.72 -20.40
C SER A 168 16.71 4.52 -21.28
N GLN A 169 16.88 3.34 -21.89
CA GLN A 169 17.96 3.07 -22.85
C GLN A 169 17.73 3.71 -24.23
N GLU A 170 16.53 4.20 -24.54
CA GLU A 170 16.20 4.84 -25.82
C GLU A 170 16.54 6.34 -25.84
N PHE A 171 16.59 6.98 -24.67
CA PHE A 171 16.86 8.42 -24.52
C PHE A 171 18.35 8.74 -24.67
N ALA A 172 18.85 8.68 -25.91
CA ALA A 172 20.23 8.98 -26.28
C ALA A 172 20.57 10.50 -26.29
N PHE A 173 20.05 11.25 -25.31
CA PHE A 173 20.28 12.68 -25.06
C PHE A 173 20.02 13.02 -23.58
N GLY A 174 20.42 14.22 -23.13
CA GLY A 174 20.60 14.51 -21.70
C GLY A 174 22.04 14.24 -21.26
N GLY A 175 22.25 13.84 -20.01
CA GLY A 175 23.55 13.40 -19.49
C GLY A 175 23.55 13.11 -17.99
N PRO A 176 24.60 12.50 -17.41
CA PRO A 176 24.64 12.18 -15.99
C PRO A 176 24.57 13.42 -15.08
N ARG A 177 23.85 13.31 -13.96
CA ARG A 177 23.76 14.33 -12.90
C ARG A 177 23.96 13.76 -11.51
N ASN A 178 24.22 14.63 -10.54
CA ASN A 178 24.32 14.24 -9.14
C ASN A 178 22.93 14.21 -8.47
N THR A 179 22.45 13.02 -8.12
CA THR A 179 21.16 12.82 -7.43
C THR A 179 21.08 13.48 -6.05
N ALA A 180 22.22 13.78 -5.40
CA ALA A 180 22.24 14.54 -4.14
C ALA A 180 21.82 16.02 -4.29
N ASN A 181 21.64 16.51 -5.53
CA ASN A 181 21.10 17.85 -5.81
C ASN A 181 19.57 17.87 -5.90
N ILE A 182 18.90 16.71 -5.86
CA ILE A 182 17.45 16.60 -6.01
C ILE A 182 16.75 17.17 -4.78
N VAL A 183 15.85 18.13 -4.98
CA VAL A 183 15.08 18.82 -3.92
C VAL A 183 13.58 18.89 -4.21
N GLY A 184 13.10 18.41 -5.35
CA GLY A 184 11.68 18.52 -5.68
C GLY A 184 11.22 17.69 -6.87
N ILE A 185 9.92 17.73 -7.10
CA ILE A 185 9.27 17.07 -8.24
C ILE A 185 8.55 18.14 -9.06
N CYS A 186 8.87 18.19 -10.35
CA CYS A 186 8.19 18.99 -11.35
C CYS A 186 7.11 18.14 -12.02
N ILE A 187 5.86 18.58 -11.91
CA ILE A 187 4.75 18.02 -12.66
C ILE A 187 4.67 18.71 -14.02
N HIS A 188 4.42 17.90 -15.04
CA HIS A 188 4.27 18.26 -16.44
C HIS A 188 2.99 17.62 -16.99
N ASP A 189 2.53 18.10 -18.14
CA ASP A 189 1.68 17.32 -19.03
C ASP A 189 2.28 17.28 -20.45
N THR A 190 1.67 16.51 -21.33
CA THR A 190 2.17 16.30 -22.70
C THR A 190 1.95 17.48 -23.65
N GLU A 191 1.15 18.49 -23.27
CA GLU A 191 0.62 19.56 -24.14
C GLU A 191 0.11 19.05 -25.52
N GLY A 192 -0.47 17.85 -25.49
CA GLY A 192 -0.88 17.10 -26.67
C GLY A 192 -2.40 17.04 -26.84
N VAL A 193 -2.94 15.84 -27.05
CA VAL A 193 -4.37 15.57 -26.88
C VAL A 193 -4.75 15.72 -25.40
N THR A 194 -6.01 16.06 -25.11
CA THR A 194 -6.46 16.02 -23.70
C THR A 194 -6.56 14.58 -23.22
N SER A 195 -6.48 14.36 -21.91
CA SER A 195 -6.61 13.02 -21.31
C SER A 195 -7.99 12.37 -21.53
N ALA A 196 -8.99 13.12 -22.01
CA ALA A 196 -10.29 12.62 -22.44
C ALA A 196 -10.36 12.26 -23.94
N GLN A 197 -9.30 12.54 -24.69
CA GLN A 197 -9.11 12.22 -26.11
C GLN A 197 -8.01 11.17 -26.34
N ALA A 198 -7.17 10.93 -25.32
CA ALA A 198 -6.12 9.91 -25.31
C ALA A 198 -6.65 8.49 -25.16
N ASP A 199 -5.81 7.55 -25.54
CA ASP A 199 -5.98 6.09 -25.44
C ASP A 199 -4.78 5.45 -24.70
N ASP A 200 -4.81 4.13 -24.59
CA ASP A 200 -3.80 3.27 -23.95
C ASP A 200 -2.53 3.05 -24.80
N GLU A 201 -2.40 3.69 -25.98
CA GLU A 201 -1.13 3.79 -26.72
C GLU A 201 -0.53 5.21 -26.65
N THR A 202 -1.22 6.20 -26.07
CA THR A 202 -0.86 7.62 -26.23
C THR A 202 0.47 7.99 -25.54
N ASP A 203 0.78 7.44 -24.37
CA ASP A 203 2.03 7.73 -23.65
C ASP A 203 3.26 7.02 -24.26
N ASP A 204 3.10 5.80 -24.77
CA ASP A 204 4.14 5.15 -25.57
C ASP A 204 4.41 5.94 -26.86
N ASN A 205 3.36 6.37 -27.58
CA ASN A 205 3.50 7.19 -28.79
C ASN A 205 4.22 8.52 -28.51
N VAL A 206 3.87 9.23 -27.42
CA VAL A 206 4.59 10.45 -27.00
C VAL A 206 6.03 10.14 -26.59
N THR A 207 6.29 9.03 -25.89
CA THR A 207 7.64 8.60 -25.51
C THR A 207 8.49 8.31 -26.74
N THR A 208 7.97 7.55 -27.70
CA THR A 208 8.58 7.24 -29.01
C THR A 208 8.86 8.52 -29.81
N TYR A 209 7.95 9.50 -29.79
CA TYR A 209 8.18 10.82 -30.38
C TYR A 209 9.30 11.59 -29.67
N GLN A 210 9.37 11.57 -28.33
CA GLN A 210 10.42 12.26 -27.57
C GLN A 210 11.81 11.64 -27.80
N CYS A 211 11.93 10.30 -27.79
CA CYS A 211 13.17 9.57 -28.15
C CYS A 211 13.74 9.99 -29.51
N THR A 212 12.87 10.15 -30.51
CA THR A 212 13.25 10.39 -31.91
C THR A 212 13.42 11.87 -32.25
N SER A 213 12.51 12.74 -31.79
CA SER A 213 12.53 14.18 -32.07
C SER A 213 13.54 14.95 -31.21
N ARG A 214 13.85 14.45 -30.00
CA ARG A 214 14.70 15.11 -28.99
C ARG A 214 14.23 16.52 -28.60
N THR A 215 12.93 16.80 -28.74
CA THR A 215 12.32 18.09 -28.40
C THR A 215 12.20 18.31 -26.88
N GLY A 216 12.13 17.21 -26.11
CA GLY A 216 12.18 17.20 -24.66
C GLY A 216 12.19 15.76 -24.13
N SER A 217 12.34 15.60 -22.81
CA SER A 217 12.20 14.31 -22.13
C SER A 217 11.82 14.50 -20.66
N TYR A 218 11.26 13.47 -20.04
CA TYR A 218 10.92 13.44 -18.61
C TYR A 218 11.61 12.26 -17.92
N HIS A 219 11.46 12.13 -16.60
CA HIS A 219 11.93 10.95 -15.88
C HIS A 219 10.91 9.81 -15.97
N VAL A 220 9.63 10.15 -15.78
CA VAL A 220 8.50 9.21 -15.90
C VAL A 220 7.37 9.88 -16.67
N MET A 221 6.77 9.14 -17.60
CA MET A 221 5.49 9.43 -18.23
C MET A 221 4.40 8.59 -17.55
N VAL A 222 3.17 9.09 -17.47
CA VAL A 222 2.01 8.36 -16.94
C VAL A 222 0.86 8.40 -17.96
N GLY A 223 0.47 7.23 -18.46
CA GLY A 223 -0.66 7.03 -19.37
C GLY A 223 -2.02 7.25 -18.70
N VAL A 224 -3.07 7.45 -19.50
CA VAL A 224 -4.45 7.60 -18.99
C VAL A 224 -4.99 6.30 -18.39
N ASP A 225 -4.46 5.16 -18.83
CA ASP A 225 -4.68 3.86 -18.22
C ASP A 225 -3.86 3.70 -16.90
N GLY A 226 -2.94 4.60 -16.58
CA GLY A 226 -2.08 4.51 -15.41
C GLY A 226 -0.84 3.63 -15.56
N GLU A 227 -0.43 3.24 -16.77
CA GLU A 227 0.95 2.80 -17.00
C GLU A 227 1.94 3.92 -16.61
N ARG A 228 3.09 3.54 -16.03
CA ARG A 228 4.18 4.46 -15.65
C ARG A 228 5.44 4.08 -16.43
N ILE A 229 5.71 4.75 -17.55
CA ILE A 229 6.90 4.51 -18.37
C ILE A 229 8.08 5.30 -17.79
N ARG A 230 9.15 4.63 -17.34
CA ARG A 230 10.42 5.29 -17.01
C ARG A 230 11.14 5.69 -18.30
N GLN A 231 11.06 6.97 -18.61
CA GLN A 231 11.77 7.60 -19.73
C GLN A 231 13.25 7.84 -19.42
N ASN A 232 13.62 8.20 -18.18
CA ASN A 232 15.02 8.44 -17.80
C ASN A 232 15.25 8.04 -16.33
N THR A 233 16.47 7.66 -15.97
CA THR A 233 16.84 7.36 -14.58
C THR A 233 17.00 8.63 -13.76
N ASP A 234 16.82 8.53 -12.43
CA ASP A 234 16.90 9.69 -11.51
C ASP A 234 18.28 10.41 -11.56
N ASP A 235 19.34 9.69 -11.92
CA ASP A 235 20.72 10.18 -12.08
C ASP A 235 21.03 10.73 -13.49
N TRP A 236 20.01 10.91 -14.33
CA TRP A 236 20.13 11.52 -15.67
C TRP A 236 19.41 12.87 -15.73
N ALA A 237 20.09 13.91 -16.24
CA ALA A 237 19.50 15.21 -16.51
C ALA A 237 18.65 15.16 -17.78
N THR A 238 17.34 15.23 -17.59
CA THR A 238 16.32 15.25 -18.64
C THR A 238 16.22 16.61 -19.31
N TRP A 239 15.63 16.68 -20.50
CA TRP A 239 15.34 17.95 -21.19
C TRP A 239 13.88 18.34 -20.95
N SER A 240 13.55 18.66 -19.70
CA SER A 240 12.15 18.89 -19.26
C SER A 240 11.77 20.35 -19.09
N THR A 241 12.68 21.16 -18.51
CA THR A 241 12.40 22.56 -18.10
C THR A 241 13.33 23.59 -18.74
N GLY A 242 14.26 23.16 -19.61
CA GLY A 242 15.22 24.04 -20.30
C GLY A 242 16.18 24.84 -19.40
N ASN A 243 16.13 24.63 -18.09
CA ASN A 243 16.78 25.48 -17.09
C ASN A 243 17.27 24.67 -15.86
N LYS A 244 17.58 25.38 -14.77
CA LYS A 244 18.02 24.84 -13.47
C LYS A 244 17.16 23.67 -12.94
N GLY A 245 15.89 23.57 -13.32
CA GLY A 245 15.00 22.48 -12.92
C GLY A 245 15.56 21.10 -13.28
N ASN A 246 16.14 20.94 -14.48
CA ASN A 246 16.71 19.69 -14.96
C ASN A 246 17.82 19.14 -14.02
N ASP A 247 18.55 20.01 -13.32
CA ASP A 247 19.62 19.62 -12.39
C ASP A 247 19.09 19.19 -11.01
N ILE A 248 17.98 19.78 -10.54
CA ILE A 248 17.55 19.73 -9.12
C ILE A 248 16.17 19.14 -8.88
N LEU A 249 15.41 18.81 -9.94
CA LEU A 249 14.06 18.27 -9.86
C LEU A 249 13.98 16.88 -10.51
N LEU A 250 12.98 16.11 -10.13
CA LEU A 250 12.52 14.92 -10.86
C LEU A 250 11.29 15.30 -11.67
N HIS A 251 11.15 14.77 -12.89
CA HIS A 251 10.15 15.25 -13.84
C HIS A 251 9.11 14.17 -14.14
N LEU A 252 7.88 14.38 -13.68
CA LEU A 252 6.72 13.51 -13.88
C LEU A 252 5.76 14.14 -14.88
N CYS A 253 5.53 13.49 -16.01
CA CYS A 253 4.57 13.94 -17.02
C CYS A 253 3.32 13.07 -17.04
N PHE A 254 2.17 13.71 -17.17
CA PHE A 254 0.87 13.06 -17.37
C PHE A 254 0.38 13.25 -18.80
N VAL A 255 -0.25 12.25 -19.41
CA VAL A 255 -0.95 12.44 -20.68
C VAL A 255 -2.10 13.44 -20.50
N GLY A 256 -2.10 14.49 -21.33
CA GLY A 256 -3.06 15.59 -21.28
C GLY A 256 -2.52 16.92 -21.84
N SER A 257 -3.23 18.01 -21.53
CA SER A 257 -2.83 19.39 -21.82
C SER A 257 -3.23 20.34 -20.69
N ALA A 258 -2.43 21.41 -20.49
CA ALA A 258 -2.65 22.48 -19.52
C ALA A 258 -3.96 23.25 -19.72
N SER A 259 -4.60 23.09 -20.88
CA SER A 259 -5.92 23.62 -21.23
C SER A 259 -7.09 22.96 -20.49
N GLN A 260 -6.90 21.76 -19.93
CA GLN A 260 -7.96 20.98 -19.27
C GLN A 260 -8.55 21.69 -18.05
N THR A 261 -9.86 21.48 -17.84
CA THR A 261 -10.54 21.83 -16.59
C THR A 261 -10.13 20.89 -15.46
N ARG A 262 -10.37 21.30 -14.21
CA ARG A 262 -10.08 20.47 -13.05
C ARG A 262 -10.91 19.18 -13.04
N ASP A 263 -12.15 19.22 -13.51
CA ASP A 263 -13.04 18.04 -13.53
C ASP A 263 -12.59 17.02 -14.59
N GLU A 264 -12.04 17.46 -15.73
CA GLU A 264 -11.43 16.58 -16.73
C GLU A 264 -10.17 15.88 -16.21
N TRP A 265 -9.34 16.58 -15.42
CA TRP A 265 -8.23 15.95 -14.70
C TRP A 265 -8.72 14.96 -13.64
N LEU A 266 -9.72 15.32 -12.83
CA LEU A 266 -10.25 14.47 -11.75
C LEU A 266 -11.02 13.24 -12.26
N ALA A 267 -11.50 13.26 -13.50
CA ALA A 267 -12.04 12.06 -14.16
C ALA A 267 -10.97 10.97 -14.34
N GLN A 268 -9.68 11.34 -14.41
CA GLN A 268 -8.55 10.43 -14.60
C GLN A 268 -7.97 9.92 -13.26
N ASP A 269 -8.84 9.50 -12.35
CA ASP A 269 -8.47 8.97 -11.03
C ASP A 269 -7.39 7.86 -11.10
N LYS A 270 -7.49 6.99 -12.11
CA LYS A 270 -6.53 5.91 -12.42
C LYS A 270 -5.11 6.44 -12.65
N MET A 271 -4.96 7.37 -13.59
CA MET A 271 -3.71 8.05 -13.93
C MET A 271 -3.16 8.88 -12.76
N LEU A 272 -4.02 9.63 -12.05
CA LEU A 272 -3.61 10.42 -10.88
C LEU A 272 -3.10 9.52 -9.74
N ARG A 273 -3.68 8.33 -9.52
CA ARG A 273 -3.18 7.34 -8.56
C ARG A 273 -1.86 6.72 -9.00
N ALA A 274 -1.71 6.39 -10.28
CA ALA A 274 -0.45 5.88 -10.83
C ALA A 274 0.68 6.90 -10.58
N GLY A 275 0.50 8.15 -10.98
CA GLY A 275 1.48 9.23 -10.69
C GLY A 275 1.72 9.46 -9.20
N ALA A 276 0.71 9.29 -8.34
CA ALA A 276 0.88 9.40 -6.89
C ALA A 276 1.86 8.36 -6.30
N THR A 277 1.96 7.16 -6.89
CA THR A 277 2.97 6.16 -6.49
C THR A 277 4.39 6.64 -6.78
N VAL A 278 4.59 7.28 -7.94
CA VAL A 278 5.88 7.87 -8.34
C VAL A 278 6.28 8.99 -7.37
N VAL A 279 5.32 9.88 -7.09
CA VAL A 279 5.49 10.99 -6.14
C VAL A 279 5.84 10.48 -4.74
N ARG A 280 5.17 9.42 -4.25
CA ARG A 280 5.47 8.80 -2.96
C ARG A 280 6.90 8.23 -2.92
N TYR A 281 7.26 7.39 -3.89
CA TYR A 281 8.57 6.75 -3.95
C TYR A 281 9.72 7.78 -3.97
N TRP A 282 9.63 8.79 -4.83
CA TRP A 282 10.64 9.85 -4.89
C TRP A 282 10.65 10.72 -3.62
N ALA A 283 9.49 10.95 -2.99
CA ALA A 283 9.42 11.66 -1.72
C ALA A 283 10.11 10.93 -0.57
N ASP A 284 10.03 9.59 -0.50
CA ASP A 284 10.81 8.81 0.47
C ASP A 284 12.30 8.79 0.11
N LYS A 285 12.63 8.44 -1.14
CA LYS A 285 14.01 8.26 -1.61
C LYS A 285 14.87 9.53 -1.50
N TYR A 286 14.27 10.69 -1.71
CA TYR A 286 14.94 12.00 -1.71
C TYR A 286 14.49 12.93 -0.58
N ASN A 287 13.69 12.44 0.39
CA ASN A 287 13.17 13.21 1.52
C ASN A 287 12.45 14.51 1.08
N ILE A 288 11.67 14.45 0.00
CA ILE A 288 10.96 15.60 -0.58
C ILE A 288 9.61 15.75 0.16
N PRO A 289 9.32 16.91 0.79
CA PRO A 289 8.04 17.11 1.48
C PRO A 289 6.85 17.04 0.51
N LEU A 290 5.85 16.22 0.84
CA LEU A 290 4.58 16.11 0.10
C LEU A 290 3.71 17.36 0.32
N ARG A 291 4.06 18.46 -0.35
CA ARG A 291 3.36 19.74 -0.35
C ARG A 291 3.59 20.48 -1.68
N ARG A 292 2.59 21.26 -2.13
CA ARG A 292 2.76 22.17 -3.26
C ARG A 292 3.63 23.35 -2.82
N VAL A 293 4.62 23.70 -3.65
CA VAL A 293 5.54 24.84 -3.47
C VAL A 293 5.68 25.57 -4.80
N ASP A 294 6.15 26.82 -4.76
CA ASP A 294 6.77 27.44 -5.93
C ASP A 294 8.29 27.16 -5.95
N ALA A 295 8.97 27.62 -7.00
CA ALA A 295 10.41 27.44 -7.20
C ALA A 295 11.32 28.13 -6.16
N ALA A 296 10.80 29.07 -5.36
CA ALA A 296 11.53 29.71 -4.25
C ALA A 296 11.31 28.98 -2.91
N HIS A 297 10.22 28.24 -2.77
CA HIS A 297 9.82 27.54 -1.54
C HIS A 297 10.13 26.02 -1.51
N LEU A 298 10.95 25.53 -2.45
CA LEU A 298 11.55 24.18 -2.41
C LEU A 298 12.26 23.90 -1.06
N PRO A 299 12.30 22.64 -0.58
CA PRO A 299 11.93 21.40 -1.26
C PRO A 299 10.44 21.07 -1.24
N GLY A 300 9.93 20.47 -2.31
CA GLY A 300 8.51 20.11 -2.48
C GLY A 300 8.12 19.81 -3.94
N ILE A 301 6.82 19.86 -4.23
CA ILE A 301 6.24 19.54 -5.55
C ILE A 301 5.75 20.83 -6.23
N LEU A 302 6.05 21.03 -7.52
CA LEU A 302 5.71 22.22 -8.31
C LEU A 302 5.31 21.86 -9.75
N GLY A 303 4.87 22.82 -10.57
CA GLY A 303 4.66 22.63 -12.01
C GLY A 303 5.73 23.32 -12.86
N HIS A 304 5.86 22.95 -14.13
CA HIS A 304 6.79 23.60 -15.07
C HIS A 304 6.64 25.13 -15.06
N GLY A 305 5.40 25.62 -15.00
CA GLY A 305 5.08 27.05 -14.91
C GLY A 305 5.73 27.80 -13.74
N ASP A 306 6.05 27.14 -12.62
CA ASP A 306 6.77 27.74 -11.50
C ASP A 306 8.27 27.95 -11.79
N THR A 307 8.87 27.08 -12.62
CA THR A 307 10.31 27.08 -12.91
C THR A 307 10.75 28.25 -13.80
N ARG A 308 9.80 28.89 -14.50
CA ARG A 308 10.01 30.05 -15.39
C ARG A 308 10.78 31.20 -14.72
N VAL A 309 10.76 31.29 -13.38
CA VAL A 309 11.53 32.27 -12.60
C VAL A 309 13.05 32.12 -12.74
N TRP A 310 13.53 30.97 -13.24
CA TRP A 310 14.94 30.72 -13.56
C TRP A 310 15.30 31.03 -15.03
N GLY A 311 14.34 31.49 -15.84
CA GLY A 311 14.50 31.67 -17.28
C GLY A 311 14.53 30.34 -18.04
N GLY A 312 14.99 30.36 -19.30
CA GLY A 312 15.18 29.17 -20.14
C GLY A 312 13.92 28.48 -20.68
N THR A 313 12.75 28.75 -20.08
CA THR A 313 11.43 28.24 -20.51
C THR A 313 10.35 29.30 -20.35
N ASP A 314 9.37 29.30 -21.25
CA ASP A 314 8.15 30.10 -21.18
C ASP A 314 6.88 29.27 -20.97
N HIS A 315 6.98 27.93 -21.01
CA HIS A 315 5.92 26.94 -20.80
C HIS A 315 5.14 27.11 -19.50
N THR A 316 3.91 26.57 -19.45
CA THR A 316 2.96 26.76 -18.33
C THR A 316 2.27 25.48 -17.85
N ASP A 317 2.70 24.30 -18.32
CA ASP A 317 2.20 23.00 -17.83
C ASP A 317 2.42 22.81 -16.31
N PRO A 318 1.56 22.04 -15.62
CA PRO A 318 0.35 21.37 -16.11
C PRO A 318 -0.91 22.27 -16.09
N GLY A 319 -0.74 23.58 -16.21
CA GLY A 319 -1.82 24.56 -16.13
C GLY A 319 -2.33 24.84 -14.70
N PRO A 320 -3.22 25.84 -14.54
CA PRO A 320 -3.72 26.27 -13.23
C PRO A 320 -4.76 25.30 -12.62
N ASN A 321 -5.30 24.39 -13.43
CA ASN A 321 -6.40 23.50 -13.05
C ASN A 321 -5.95 22.12 -12.53
N PHE A 322 -4.69 21.75 -12.74
CA PHE A 322 -4.18 20.44 -12.35
C PHE A 322 -4.37 20.19 -10.85
N PRO A 323 -4.92 19.03 -10.43
CA PRO A 323 -5.30 18.78 -9.05
C PRO A 323 -4.11 18.35 -8.18
N PHE A 324 -3.13 19.24 -8.02
CA PHE A 324 -1.95 19.06 -7.17
C PHE A 324 -2.32 18.57 -5.76
N ASP A 325 -3.39 19.11 -5.17
CA ASP A 325 -3.91 18.73 -3.86
C ASP A 325 -4.36 17.26 -3.80
N VAL A 326 -4.97 16.74 -4.85
CA VAL A 326 -5.44 15.35 -4.93
C VAL A 326 -4.28 14.39 -5.22
N LEU A 327 -3.39 14.74 -6.15
CA LEU A 327 -2.16 13.98 -6.42
C LEU A 327 -1.31 13.84 -5.14
N ILE A 328 -1.14 14.95 -4.42
CA ILE A 328 -0.39 14.99 -3.15
C ILE A 328 -1.12 14.21 -2.07
N GLN A 329 -2.45 14.32 -1.94
CA GLN A 329 -3.19 13.54 -0.95
C GLN A 329 -3.11 12.03 -1.22
N TYR A 330 -3.15 11.59 -2.48
CA TYR A 330 -2.96 10.17 -2.81
C TYR A 330 -1.53 9.70 -2.47
N ALA A 331 -0.51 10.53 -2.66
CA ALA A 331 0.85 10.22 -2.21
C ALA A 331 0.96 10.20 -0.67
N ILE A 332 0.24 11.06 0.05
CA ILE A 332 0.17 11.03 1.52
C ILE A 332 -0.52 9.75 1.99
N ASP A 333 -1.67 9.39 1.41
CA ASP A 333 -2.45 8.20 1.76
C ASP A 333 -1.62 6.91 1.58
N LEU A 334 -0.81 6.83 0.51
CA LEU A 334 0.17 5.75 0.31
C LEU A 334 1.23 5.70 1.42
N GLY A 335 1.72 6.85 1.89
CA GLY A 335 2.66 6.95 3.03
C GLY A 335 2.04 6.64 4.40
N THR A 336 0.72 6.47 4.50
CA THR A 336 0.05 5.96 5.71
C THR A 336 -0.19 4.44 5.69
N GLN A 337 0.09 3.78 4.56
CA GLN A 337 0.26 2.33 4.54
C GLN A 337 1.58 1.96 5.24
N PRO A 338 1.72 0.76 5.82
CA PRO A 338 3.05 0.23 6.12
C PRO A 338 3.88 0.17 4.83
N PRO A 339 5.19 0.43 4.86
CA PRO A 339 5.99 0.54 3.66
C PRO A 339 5.97 -0.77 2.86
N VAL A 340 5.64 -0.68 1.58
CA VAL A 340 5.93 -1.74 0.60
C VAL A 340 7.46 -1.75 0.44
N VAL A 341 8.12 -2.69 1.11
CA VAL A 341 9.57 -2.85 0.97
C VAL A 341 9.85 -3.49 -0.39
N PRO A 342 10.56 -2.83 -1.31
CA PRO A 342 10.92 -3.45 -2.58
C PRO A 342 12.00 -4.52 -2.35
N PRO A 343 12.01 -5.63 -3.12
CA PRO A 343 13.15 -6.55 -3.14
C PRO A 343 14.46 -5.78 -3.37
N ASN A 344 15.38 -5.95 -2.43
CA ASN A 344 16.46 -4.99 -2.18
C ASN A 344 17.58 -5.03 -3.24
N PRO A 345 17.97 -3.89 -3.87
CA PRO A 345 19.10 -3.84 -4.78
C PRO A 345 20.46 -3.81 -4.02
N ASP A 346 21.19 -4.92 -4.11
CA ASP A 346 22.62 -5.12 -3.78
C ASP A 346 23.35 -4.03 -2.98
N THR A 347 23.21 -4.02 -1.65
CA THR A 347 24.23 -3.49 -0.74
C THR A 347 24.21 -4.19 0.63
N GLY A 348 25.40 -4.52 1.18
CA GLY A 348 25.57 -4.57 2.65
C GLY A 348 25.77 -5.92 3.37
N GLY A 349 26.26 -6.98 2.71
CA GLY A 349 26.76 -8.19 3.40
C GLY A 349 25.85 -9.42 3.34
N PRO A 350 26.23 -10.55 3.97
CA PRO A 350 25.69 -11.87 3.64
C PRO A 350 24.21 -12.09 4.03
N LEU A 351 23.64 -11.24 4.88
CA LEU A 351 22.19 -11.27 5.19
C LEU A 351 21.36 -10.55 4.12
N MET A 352 21.97 -9.61 3.38
CA MET A 352 21.29 -8.79 2.36
C MET A 352 21.17 -9.52 1.00
N ALA A 353 21.76 -10.72 0.89
CA ALA A 353 21.56 -11.65 -0.22
C ALA A 353 20.30 -12.54 -0.04
N LEU A 354 19.51 -12.27 1.01
CA LEU A 354 18.23 -12.91 1.32
C LEU A 354 17.12 -11.86 1.21
N THR A 355 15.96 -12.24 0.68
CA THR A 355 14.76 -11.39 0.68
C THR A 355 14.29 -11.08 2.11
N ASP A 356 13.49 -10.05 2.32
CA ASP A 356 12.89 -9.74 3.63
C ASP A 356 12.10 -10.91 4.24
N ALA A 357 11.53 -11.79 3.40
CA ALA A 357 10.87 -13.01 3.83
C ALA A 357 11.88 -14.07 4.32
N GLU A 358 12.96 -14.31 3.58
CA GLU A 358 14.04 -15.22 3.99
C GLU A 358 14.86 -14.67 5.17
N GLN A 359 14.99 -13.35 5.30
CA GLN A 359 15.57 -12.69 6.47
C GLN A 359 14.66 -12.84 7.68
N HIS A 360 13.33 -12.75 7.53
CA HIS A 360 12.39 -13.08 8.60
C HIS A 360 12.39 -14.57 8.93
N GLU A 361 12.44 -15.48 7.96
CA GLU A 361 12.55 -16.92 8.19
C GLU A 361 13.88 -17.28 8.89
N LEU A 362 14.99 -16.66 8.49
CA LEU A 362 16.28 -16.80 9.17
C LEU A 362 16.26 -16.19 10.58
N LEU A 363 15.63 -15.04 10.76
CA LEU A 363 15.54 -14.35 12.05
C LEU A 363 14.63 -15.11 13.03
N ASP A 364 13.47 -15.58 12.58
CA ASP A 364 12.55 -16.40 13.36
C ASP A 364 13.06 -17.83 13.52
N GLY A 365 13.81 -18.36 12.55
CA GLY A 365 14.61 -19.58 12.66
C GLY A 365 15.70 -19.45 13.73
N VAL A 366 16.46 -18.35 13.78
CA VAL A 366 17.46 -18.06 14.81
C VAL A 366 16.81 -17.80 16.18
N ARG A 367 15.66 -17.09 16.22
CA ARG A 367 14.86 -16.92 17.46
C ARG A 367 14.33 -18.28 17.95
N TRP A 368 13.87 -19.13 17.04
CA TRP A 368 13.40 -20.49 17.33
C TRP A 368 14.56 -21.37 17.82
N ILE A 369 15.69 -21.43 17.12
CA ILE A 369 16.92 -22.13 17.55
C ILE A 369 17.37 -21.63 18.92
N LYS A 370 17.30 -20.32 19.20
CA LYS A 370 17.61 -19.76 20.53
C LYS A 370 16.59 -20.20 21.60
N GLN A 371 15.32 -20.38 21.25
CA GLN A 371 14.31 -21.06 22.08
C GLN A 371 14.47 -22.60 22.10
N GLN A 372 15.29 -23.17 21.21
CA GLN A 372 15.81 -24.55 21.22
C GLN A 372 17.24 -24.63 21.82
N LEU A 373 17.66 -23.63 22.62
CA LEU A 373 18.86 -23.68 23.45
C LEU A 373 18.55 -23.23 24.89
N GLY A 374 18.04 -22.00 25.03
CA GLY A 374 17.72 -21.35 26.31
C GLY A 374 18.89 -21.17 27.30
N PRO A 375 18.65 -20.59 28.49
CA PRO A 375 19.67 -20.14 29.45
C PRO A 375 20.69 -21.14 30.03
N ASN A 376 20.78 -22.39 29.57
CA ASN A 376 21.79 -23.33 30.04
C ASN A 376 22.62 -23.90 28.86
N VAL A 377 23.40 -23.03 28.21
CA VAL A 377 24.23 -23.34 27.01
C VAL A 377 25.74 -23.50 27.35
N TRP A 378 26.08 -23.75 28.62
CA TRP A 378 27.36 -23.28 29.19
C TRP A 378 28.16 -24.31 30.03
N GLY A 379 27.77 -25.58 30.10
CA GLY A 379 28.63 -26.66 30.65
C GLY A 379 27.87 -27.87 31.20
N PRO A 380 28.52 -28.81 31.92
CA PRO A 380 27.85 -29.92 32.59
C PRO A 380 26.86 -29.47 33.67
N GLU A 381 27.18 -28.37 34.37
CA GLU A 381 26.26 -27.61 35.25
C GLU A 381 25.02 -27.08 34.50
N SER A 382 25.03 -27.14 33.17
CA SER A 382 23.99 -26.63 32.27
C SER A 382 23.13 -27.73 31.62
N SER A 383 23.01 -28.89 32.28
CA SER A 383 21.68 -29.52 32.34
C SER A 383 20.72 -28.61 33.13
N LEU A 384 19.42 -28.87 33.07
CA LEU A 384 18.40 -28.12 33.84
C LEU A 384 17.30 -29.05 34.39
N GLY A 385 17.63 -30.34 34.58
CA GLY A 385 16.79 -31.34 35.24
C GLY A 385 15.96 -32.20 34.28
N LYS A 386 14.89 -32.84 34.79
CA LYS A 386 13.96 -33.72 34.03
C LYS A 386 12.60 -33.82 34.76
N ASN A 387 11.60 -34.36 34.07
CA ASN A 387 10.13 -34.17 34.13
C ASN A 387 9.20 -35.32 34.68
N ALA A 388 7.96 -35.63 34.16
CA ALA A 388 6.98 -36.82 34.31
C ALA A 388 7.10 -38.33 33.71
N LYS A 389 6.99 -38.70 32.40
CA LYS A 389 7.38 -40.04 31.79
C LYS A 389 8.89 -40.49 31.57
N GLY A 390 9.76 -39.95 30.66
CA GLY A 390 11.26 -40.13 30.58
C GLY A 390 12.30 -38.94 30.41
N GLU A 391 12.03 -37.74 29.85
CA GLU A 391 13.02 -36.92 29.10
C GLU A 391 13.19 -35.37 29.40
N GLU A 392 13.26 -34.48 28.36
CA GLU A 392 14.27 -33.36 28.30
C GLU A 392 13.67 -31.87 27.77
N LEU A 393 14.05 -30.49 27.51
CA LEU A 393 15.15 -29.30 27.26
C LEU A 393 16.24 -29.13 26.12
N THR A 394 15.86 -28.27 25.21
CA THR A 394 16.61 -27.44 24.31
C THR A 394 16.27 -26.00 24.75
N LEU A 395 16.27 -25.76 26.06
CA LEU A 395 15.04 -25.38 26.79
C LEU A 395 13.68 -26.05 26.44
N ARG A 396 13.49 -26.79 25.33
CA ARG A 396 12.40 -27.80 25.07
C ARG A 396 12.70 -29.33 25.11
N ASP A 397 13.82 -29.94 24.66
CA ASP A 397 14.24 -31.38 24.89
C ASP A 397 15.71 -31.81 25.52
N GLY A 398 16.35 -31.78 26.78
CA GLY A 398 16.50 -31.29 28.30
C GLY A 398 15.53 -31.02 29.66
N LEU A 399 14.51 -30.18 30.19
CA LEU A 399 13.47 -28.98 30.19
C LEU A 399 11.97 -28.74 29.59
N ALA A 400 11.37 -29.00 28.39
CA ALA A 400 9.85 -29.06 28.30
C ALA A 400 9.34 -30.28 29.08
N ALA A 401 10.28 -31.18 29.26
CA ALA A 401 10.64 -31.63 30.56
C ALA A 401 10.83 -30.70 31.77
N HIS A 402 9.71 -30.15 32.25
CA HIS A 402 9.28 -30.58 33.59
C HIS A 402 7.91 -31.33 33.61
N ILE A 403 7.30 -31.71 32.45
CA ILE A 403 6.07 -32.60 32.37
C ILE A 403 6.14 -34.03 31.68
N ARG A 404 7.30 -34.70 31.47
CA ARG A 404 7.54 -36.05 30.85
C ARG A 404 8.84 -36.99 31.25
N LYS A 405 9.35 -37.28 32.53
CA LYS A 405 10.36 -38.24 33.27
C LYS A 405 10.03 -39.04 34.61
N ALA A 406 9.48 -38.49 35.73
CA ALA A 406 9.28 -39.13 37.05
C ALA A 406 7.84 -39.34 37.62
N ASP A 407 6.79 -38.56 37.29
CA ASP A 407 5.37 -39.02 37.31
C ASP A 407 5.06 -39.77 36.00
N LYS A 408 5.42 -41.06 35.87
CA LYS A 408 4.67 -42.18 36.48
C LYS A 408 3.15 -41.99 36.39
#